data_AF-A0A518IMG1-F1
#
_entry.id   AF-A0A518IMG1-F1
#
_cell.length_a   1.000
_cell.length_b   1.000
_cell.length_c   1.000
_cell.angle_alpha   90.00
_cell.angle_beta   90.00
_cell.angle_gamma   90.00
#
_symmetry.space_group_name_H-M   'P 1'
#
loop_
_entity.id
_entity.type
_entity.pdbx_description
1 polymer ?
#
loop_
_entity_poly.entity_id
_entity_poly.type
_entity_poly.pdbx_seq_one_letter_code
_entity_poly.pdbx_strand_id
1 'polypeptide(L)'
;MPLSHYVYCMWPGLPEIWFRGRMSGLPAAICFAIAINTLLVSRFIYPQWLEPLMVRSVCWAFVGIWVVLFVRAVRGLPMLLAPRHASGEEDRYDAARTEFLKGRWFEAEALLVHCLEVDPRDALSLLLLASVYRKTDRFAAAAQTLDALAALETGDAWWLERDIEERRLKRMVDDLVAQQEDSETEEESESPADSEGSQTADAAKASSSTEENRPSDPTAEVAESPQMATAEGKSS
;
A
#
# COMPACT_ATOMS: atom_id res chain seq x y z
N MET A 1 -21.26 7.59 -16.50
CA MET A 1 -20.66 6.24 -16.55
C MET A 1 -20.95 5.62 -17.91
N PRO A 2 -19.96 5.31 -18.75
CA PRO A 2 -20.21 4.75 -20.07
C PRO A 2 -20.75 3.31 -19.97
N LEU A 3 -21.79 3.01 -20.77
CA LEU A 3 -22.51 1.73 -20.81
C LEU A 3 -21.60 0.51 -21.03
N SER A 4 -20.42 0.73 -21.63
CA SER A 4 -19.40 -0.29 -21.90
C SER A 4 -18.91 -1.00 -20.65
N HIS A 5 -18.88 -0.33 -19.49
CA HIS A 5 -18.39 -0.95 -18.24
C HIS A 5 -19.38 -1.98 -17.68
N TYR A 6 -20.67 -1.85 -17.98
CA TYR A 6 -21.70 -2.77 -17.50
C TYR A 6 -21.73 -4.10 -18.28
N VAL A 7 -21.24 -4.13 -19.52
CA VAL A 7 -21.17 -5.35 -20.33
C VAL A 7 -20.23 -6.38 -19.69
N TYR A 8 -19.14 -5.93 -19.07
CA TYR A 8 -18.22 -6.80 -18.32
C TYR A 8 -18.84 -7.36 -17.03
N CYS A 9 -19.89 -6.74 -16.49
CA CYS A 9 -20.61 -7.26 -15.33
C CYS A 9 -21.52 -8.44 -15.66
N MET A 10 -21.84 -8.66 -16.95
CA MET A 10 -22.69 -9.77 -17.38
C MET A 10 -22.04 -11.14 -17.11
N TRP A 11 -20.71 -11.16 -16.95
CA TRP A 11 -19.97 -12.31 -16.44
C TRP A 11 -19.54 -12.07 -14.98
N PRO A 12 -20.24 -12.63 -13.98
CA PRO A 12 -19.89 -12.44 -12.59
C PRO A 12 -18.45 -12.93 -12.32
N GLY A 13 -17.63 -12.06 -11.71
CA GLY A 13 -16.21 -12.32 -11.42
C GLY A 13 -15.21 -11.78 -12.46
N LEU A 14 -15.65 -11.51 -13.70
CA LEU A 14 -14.78 -10.92 -14.74
C LEU A 14 -14.29 -9.49 -14.43
N PRO A 15 -15.13 -8.56 -13.93
CA PRO A 15 -14.68 -7.19 -13.72
C PRO A 15 -13.67 -7.07 -12.57
N GLU A 16 -13.70 -7.99 -11.59
CA GLU A 16 -12.71 -8.01 -10.50
C GLU A 16 -11.32 -8.44 -10.97
N ILE A 17 -11.27 -9.40 -11.89
CA ILE A 17 -10.03 -9.89 -12.49
C ILE A 17 -9.45 -8.83 -13.44
N TRP A 18 -10.31 -8.22 -14.27
CA TRP A 18 -9.85 -7.31 -15.33
C TRP A 18 -9.46 -5.91 -14.83
N PHE A 19 -10.15 -5.36 -13.83
CA PHE A 19 -9.89 -3.99 -13.36
C PHE A 19 -8.99 -3.90 -12.13
N ARG A 20 -8.80 -4.99 -11.37
CA ARG A 20 -8.02 -4.95 -10.13
C ARG A 20 -7.04 -6.12 -9.92
N GLY A 21 -6.97 -7.08 -10.85
CA GLY A 21 -6.09 -8.25 -10.71
C GLY A 21 -6.51 -9.21 -9.58
N ARG A 22 -7.67 -8.98 -8.94
CA ARG A 22 -8.05 -9.66 -7.71
C ARG A 22 -8.46 -11.11 -8.00
N MET A 23 -7.61 -12.07 -7.61
CA MET A 23 -7.84 -13.51 -7.83
C MET A 23 -9.06 -14.08 -7.09
N SER A 24 -9.65 -13.33 -6.15
CA SER A 24 -10.89 -13.76 -5.46
C SER A 24 -12.10 -13.87 -6.38
N GLY A 25 -12.09 -13.22 -7.55
CA GLY A 25 -13.17 -13.31 -8.54
C GLY A 25 -13.15 -14.59 -9.39
N LEU A 26 -12.00 -15.27 -9.41
CA LEU A 26 -11.74 -16.46 -10.23
C LEU A 26 -12.61 -17.67 -9.85
N PRO A 27 -12.76 -18.07 -8.57
CA PRO A 27 -13.65 -19.17 -8.22
C PRO A 27 -15.11 -18.89 -8.60
N ALA A 28 -15.58 -17.65 -8.47
CA ALA A 28 -16.93 -17.28 -8.90
C ALA A 28 -17.11 -17.42 -10.42
N ALA A 29 -16.12 -17.00 -11.21
CA ALA A 29 -16.11 -17.16 -12.66
C ALA A 29 -16.10 -18.64 -13.08
N ILE A 30 -15.29 -19.48 -12.40
CA ILE A 30 -15.26 -20.93 -12.64
C ILE A 30 -16.60 -21.58 -12.27
N CYS A 31 -17.17 -21.27 -11.11
CA CYS A 31 -18.47 -21.82 -10.70
C CYS A 31 -19.57 -21.47 -11.71
N PHE A 32 -19.57 -20.23 -12.23
CA PHE A 32 -20.52 -19.82 -13.27
C PHE A 32 -20.30 -20.60 -14.58
N ALA A 33 -19.04 -20.75 -15.02
CA ALA A 33 -18.69 -21.52 -16.21
C ALA A 33 -19.09 -22.99 -16.09
N ILE A 34 -18.89 -23.61 -14.92
CA ILE A 34 -19.32 -24.99 -14.67
C ILE A 34 -20.84 -25.07 -14.73
N ALA A 35 -21.55 -24.18 -14.03
CA ALA A 35 -23.00 -24.24 -13.95
C ALA A 35 -23.70 -24.01 -15.31
N ILE A 36 -23.21 -23.08 -16.14
CA ILE A 36 -23.77 -22.86 -17.49
C ILE A 36 -23.49 -24.06 -18.40
N ASN A 37 -22.31 -24.68 -18.30
CA ASN A 37 -21.97 -25.89 -19.06
C ASN A 37 -22.80 -27.09 -18.62
N THR A 38 -22.98 -27.29 -17.31
CA THR A 38 -23.85 -28.34 -16.77
C THR A 38 -25.29 -28.16 -17.24
N LEU A 39 -25.80 -26.93 -17.26
CA LEU A 39 -27.14 -26.62 -17.76
C LEU A 39 -27.26 -26.93 -19.26
N LEU A 40 -26.24 -26.60 -20.06
CA LEU A 40 -26.21 -26.89 -21.50
C LEU A 40 -26.24 -28.40 -21.76
N VAL A 41 -25.37 -29.16 -21.10
CA VAL A 41 -25.26 -30.61 -21.26
C VAL A 41 -26.56 -31.29 -20.79
N SER A 42 -27.11 -30.87 -19.66
CA SER A 42 -28.37 -31.39 -19.13
C SER A 42 -29.55 -31.11 -20.08
N ARG A 43 -29.62 -29.92 -20.66
CA ARG A 43 -30.74 -29.49 -21.53
C ARG A 43 -30.68 -30.08 -22.94
N PHE A 44 -29.48 -30.18 -23.54
CA PHE A 44 -29.31 -30.51 -24.96
C PHE A 44 -28.82 -31.94 -25.23
N ILE A 45 -27.99 -32.52 -24.36
CA ILE A 45 -27.37 -33.84 -24.63
C ILE A 45 -28.18 -34.97 -24.00
N TYR A 46 -28.76 -34.76 -22.81
CA TYR A 46 -29.56 -35.79 -22.11
C TYR A 46 -31.02 -35.37 -21.82
N PRO A 47 -31.81 -34.96 -22.84
CA PRO A 47 -33.19 -34.49 -22.62
C PRO A 47 -34.16 -35.59 -22.13
N GLN A 48 -33.76 -36.86 -22.20
CA GLN A 48 -34.60 -38.03 -21.87
C GLN A 48 -34.44 -38.50 -20.41
N TRP A 49 -33.40 -38.04 -19.71
CA TRP A 49 -33.04 -38.52 -18.37
C TRP A 49 -33.60 -37.66 -17.23
N LEU A 50 -34.06 -36.44 -17.52
CA LEU A 50 -34.64 -35.54 -16.53
C LEU A 50 -36.08 -35.19 -16.88
N GLU A 51 -36.98 -35.29 -15.90
CA GLU A 51 -38.35 -34.79 -16.05
C GLU A 51 -38.36 -33.29 -16.40
N PRO A 52 -39.22 -32.86 -17.35
CA PRO A 52 -39.27 -31.46 -17.82
C PRO A 52 -39.49 -30.43 -16.70
N LEU A 53 -40.13 -30.85 -15.61
CA LEU A 53 -40.46 -30.01 -14.45
C LEU A 53 -39.24 -29.74 -13.56
N MET A 54 -38.38 -30.74 -13.33
CA MET A 54 -37.13 -30.56 -12.59
C MET A 54 -36.12 -29.70 -13.36
N VAL A 55 -36.03 -29.87 -14.69
CA VAL A 55 -35.15 -29.02 -15.51
C VAL A 55 -35.57 -27.55 -15.42
N ARG A 56 -36.88 -27.28 -15.42
CA ARG A 56 -37.41 -25.91 -15.28
C ARG A 56 -37.09 -25.30 -13.91
N SER A 57 -37.26 -26.04 -12.82
CA SER A 57 -36.99 -25.52 -11.47
C SER A 57 -35.51 -25.25 -11.25
N VAL A 58 -34.63 -26.15 -11.71
CA VAL A 58 -33.17 -25.95 -11.66
C VAL A 58 -32.74 -24.75 -12.50
N CYS A 59 -33.35 -24.55 -13.67
CA CYS A 59 -33.07 -23.40 -14.52
C CYS A 59 -33.49 -22.07 -13.85
N TRP A 60 -34.67 -22.01 -13.23
CA TRP A 60 -35.11 -20.84 -12.48
C TRP A 60 -34.27 -20.58 -11.23
N ALA A 61 -33.86 -21.62 -10.51
CA ALA A 61 -32.93 -21.48 -9.38
C ALA A 61 -31.56 -20.95 -9.83
N PHE A 62 -31.04 -21.43 -10.96
CA PHE A 62 -29.81 -20.93 -11.54
C PHE A 62 -29.93 -19.46 -11.95
N VAL A 63 -31.02 -19.07 -12.62
CA VAL A 63 -31.29 -17.66 -12.96
C VAL A 63 -31.42 -16.81 -11.70
N GLY A 64 -32.09 -17.28 -10.65
CA GLY A 64 -32.22 -16.58 -9.38
C GLY A 64 -30.85 -16.34 -8.71
N ILE A 65 -30.04 -17.39 -8.61
CA ILE A 65 -28.67 -17.31 -8.08
C ILE A 65 -27.82 -16.37 -8.95
N TRP A 66 -27.94 -16.45 -10.28
CA TRP A 66 -27.25 -15.57 -11.21
C TRP A 66 -27.64 -14.10 -10.99
N VAL A 67 -28.93 -13.80 -10.86
CA VAL A 67 -29.41 -12.44 -10.58
C VAL A 67 -28.88 -11.94 -9.24
N VAL A 68 -28.88 -12.77 -8.20
CA VAL A 68 -28.33 -12.39 -6.88
C VAL A 68 -26.83 -12.11 -6.96
N LEU A 69 -26.06 -12.97 -7.63
CA LEU A 69 -24.62 -12.77 -7.82
C LEU A 69 -24.32 -11.56 -8.71
N PHE A 70 -25.11 -11.34 -9.75
CA PHE A 70 -25.01 -10.17 -10.63
C PHE A 70 -25.31 -8.88 -9.88
N VAL A 71 -26.40 -8.84 -9.11
CA VAL A 71 -26.75 -7.68 -8.28
C VAL A 71 -25.67 -7.43 -7.22
N ARG A 72 -25.13 -8.48 -6.59
CA ARG A 72 -24.03 -8.35 -5.65
C ARG A 72 -22.76 -7.80 -6.31
N ALA A 73 -22.43 -8.27 -7.52
CA ALA A 73 -21.31 -7.80 -8.30
C ALA A 73 -21.48 -6.33 -8.74
N VAL A 74 -22.66 -5.96 -9.25
CA VAL A 74 -22.99 -4.58 -9.65
C VAL A 74 -23.00 -3.62 -8.46
N ARG A 75 -23.46 -4.06 -7.28
CA ARG A 75 -23.41 -3.25 -6.06
C ARG A 75 -22.01 -3.14 -5.46
N GLY A 76 -21.15 -4.15 -5.64
CA GLY A 76 -19.74 -4.09 -5.23
C GLY A 76 -18.87 -3.27 -6.20
N LEU A 77 -19.26 -3.21 -7.48
CA LEU A 77 -18.55 -2.54 -8.56
C LEU A 77 -18.13 -1.08 -8.27
N PRO A 78 -18.99 -0.18 -7.73
CA PRO A 78 -18.58 1.19 -7.44
C PRO A 78 -17.47 1.26 -6.38
N MET A 79 -17.50 0.37 -5.39
CA MET A 79 -16.44 0.27 -4.36
C MET A 79 -15.16 -0.39 -4.91
N LEU A 80 -15.28 -1.14 -6.01
CA LEU A 80 -14.18 -1.82 -6.67
C LEU A 80 -13.45 -0.97 -7.71
N LEU A 81 -14.19 -0.16 -8.48
CA LEU A 81 -13.66 0.64 -9.59
C LEU A 81 -13.11 2.00 -9.13
N ALA A 82 -13.68 2.59 -8.08
CA ALA A 82 -13.24 3.89 -7.60
C ALA A 82 -13.57 4.05 -6.10
N PRO A 83 -12.77 3.47 -5.18
CA PRO A 83 -12.92 3.70 -3.74
C PRO A 83 -12.96 5.19 -3.42
N ARG A 84 -12.10 5.97 -4.10
CA ARG A 84 -12.04 7.44 -4.04
C ARG A 84 -13.34 8.15 -4.39
N HIS A 85 -14.15 7.58 -5.28
CA HIS A 85 -15.45 8.18 -5.66
C HIS A 85 -16.62 7.60 -4.85
N ALA A 86 -16.43 6.43 -4.22
CA ALA A 86 -17.44 5.75 -3.40
C ALA A 86 -17.44 6.24 -1.94
N SER A 87 -16.32 6.77 -1.43
CA SER A 87 -16.22 7.36 -0.09
C SER A 87 -16.97 8.69 0.03
N GLY A 88 -17.31 9.34 -1.09
CA GLY A 88 -17.95 10.67 -1.09
C GLY A 88 -17.01 11.82 -0.68
N GLU A 89 -15.73 11.51 -0.42
CA GLU A 89 -14.68 12.48 -0.13
C GLU A 89 -14.08 12.97 -1.46
N GLU A 90 -13.84 14.28 -1.59
CA GLU A 90 -13.33 14.90 -2.82
C GLU A 90 -11.91 14.40 -3.15
N ASP A 91 -11.66 14.01 -4.41
CA ASP A 91 -10.36 13.45 -4.83
C ASP A 91 -9.26 14.52 -4.76
N ARG A 92 -8.50 14.50 -3.66
CA ARG A 92 -7.41 15.48 -3.40
C ARG A 92 -6.13 15.15 -4.16
N TYR A 93 -6.09 14.07 -4.94
CA TYR A 93 -4.91 13.69 -5.72
C TYR A 93 -4.52 14.77 -6.75
N ASP A 94 -5.50 15.37 -7.41
CA ASP A 94 -5.24 16.44 -8.38
C ASP A 94 -4.65 17.69 -7.71
N ALA A 95 -5.09 18.01 -6.49
CA ALA A 95 -4.49 19.07 -5.68
C ALA A 95 -3.06 18.72 -5.28
N ALA A 96 -2.82 17.48 -4.82
CA ALA A 96 -1.48 17.00 -4.46
C ALA A 96 -0.51 17.06 -5.63
N ARG A 97 -0.93 16.60 -6.81
CA ARG A 97 -0.16 16.68 -8.06
C ARG A 97 0.16 18.13 -8.42
N THR A 98 -0.79 19.03 -8.23
CA THR A 98 -0.59 20.45 -8.50
C THR A 98 0.44 21.08 -7.57
N GLU A 99 0.40 20.78 -6.27
CA GLU A 99 1.42 21.25 -5.32
C GLU A 99 2.80 20.62 -5.58
N PHE A 100 2.83 19.33 -5.97
CA PHE A 100 4.06 18.67 -6.41
C PHE A 100 4.70 19.37 -7.61
N LEU A 101 3.90 19.71 -8.63
CA LEU A 101 4.39 20.40 -9.82
C LEU A 101 4.84 21.84 -9.53
N LYS A 102 4.32 22.46 -8.46
CA LYS A 102 4.79 23.76 -7.96
C LYS A 102 6.08 23.66 -7.13
N GLY A 103 6.58 22.46 -6.84
CA GLY A 103 7.75 22.23 -6.01
C GLY A 103 7.49 22.34 -4.50
N ARG A 104 6.22 22.32 -4.09
CA ARG A 104 5.78 22.40 -2.70
C ARG A 104 5.66 21.00 -2.11
N TRP A 105 6.82 20.45 -1.75
CA TRP A 105 6.96 19.03 -1.40
C TRP A 105 6.21 18.65 -0.11
N PHE A 106 6.22 19.50 0.91
CA PHE A 106 5.57 19.23 2.19
C PHE A 106 4.05 19.27 2.08
N GLU A 107 3.52 20.24 1.34
CA GLU A 107 2.08 20.33 1.07
C GLU A 107 1.60 19.16 0.20
N ALA A 108 2.40 18.77 -0.79
CA ALA A 108 2.13 17.59 -1.61
C ALA A 108 2.13 16.30 -0.77
N GLU A 109 3.10 16.13 0.13
CA GLU A 109 3.16 14.99 1.05
C GLU A 109 1.91 14.91 1.92
N ALA A 110 1.51 16.01 2.57
CA ALA A 110 0.34 16.04 3.45
C ALA A 110 -0.94 15.63 2.70
N LEU A 111 -1.11 16.12 1.47
CA LEU A 111 -2.25 15.74 0.63
C LEU A 111 -2.19 14.28 0.18
N LEU A 112 -1.00 13.75 -0.14
CA LEU A 112 -0.82 12.35 -0.54
C LEU A 112 -1.05 11.37 0.61
N VAL A 113 -0.56 11.69 1.81
CA VAL A 113 -0.83 10.88 3.01
C VAL A 113 -2.33 10.80 3.26
N HIS A 114 -3.05 11.92 3.13
CA HIS A 114 -4.51 11.91 3.26
C HIS A 114 -5.21 11.07 2.18
N CYS A 115 -4.69 11.09 0.93
CA CYS A 115 -5.21 10.20 -0.11
C CYS A 115 -5.02 8.71 0.26
N LEU A 116 -3.90 8.37 0.91
CA LEU A 116 -3.60 7.02 1.38
C LEU A 116 -4.38 6.62 2.64
N GLU A 117 -4.83 7.57 3.46
CA GLU A 117 -5.77 7.29 4.56
C GLU A 117 -7.13 6.82 4.02
N VAL A 118 -7.57 7.39 2.90
CA VAL A 118 -8.83 7.02 2.23
C VAL A 118 -8.67 5.72 1.44
N ASP A 119 -7.61 5.60 0.65
CA ASP A 119 -7.28 4.40 -0.11
C ASP A 119 -5.79 4.01 0.06
N PRO A 120 -5.48 3.12 1.03
CA PRO A 120 -4.11 2.70 1.29
C PRO A 120 -3.45 1.96 0.12
N ARG A 121 -4.24 1.53 -0.88
CA ARG A 121 -3.79 0.74 -2.02
C ARG A 121 -3.72 1.56 -3.32
N ASP A 122 -3.72 2.88 -3.19
CA ASP A 122 -3.58 3.77 -4.32
C ASP A 122 -2.15 3.78 -4.89
N ALA A 123 -1.98 3.10 -6.02
CA ALA A 123 -0.71 3.04 -6.74
C ALA A 123 -0.19 4.43 -7.16
N LEU A 124 -1.08 5.33 -7.58
CA LEU A 124 -0.71 6.67 -8.05
C LEU A 124 -0.21 7.56 -6.91
N SER A 125 -0.89 7.52 -5.76
CA SER A 125 -0.47 8.27 -4.57
C SER A 125 0.84 7.75 -4.00
N LEU A 126 1.01 6.42 -3.91
CA LEU A 126 2.28 5.82 -3.48
C LEU A 126 3.44 6.20 -4.40
N LEU A 127 3.24 6.14 -5.72
CA LEU A 127 4.29 6.47 -6.69
C LEU A 127 4.71 7.94 -6.61
N LEU A 128 3.73 8.86 -6.50
CA LEU A 128 4.04 10.28 -6.36
C LEU A 128 4.69 10.60 -4.99
N LEU A 129 4.28 9.90 -3.93
CA LEU A 129 4.86 10.04 -2.59
C LEU A 129 6.32 9.57 -2.56
N ALA A 130 6.65 8.47 -3.24
CA ALA A 130 8.03 8.02 -3.41
C ALA A 130 8.90 9.10 -4.09
N SER A 131 8.37 9.77 -5.11
CA SER A 131 9.05 10.91 -5.75
C SER A 131 9.24 12.11 -4.82
N VAL A 132 8.25 12.42 -3.97
CA VAL A 132 8.39 13.46 -2.94
C VAL A 132 9.51 13.10 -1.96
N TYR A 133 9.52 11.87 -1.46
CA TYR A 133 10.55 11.43 -0.51
C TYR A 133 11.95 11.53 -1.10
N ARG A 134 12.15 11.09 -2.34
CA ARG A 134 13.43 11.25 -3.04
C ARG A 134 13.82 12.71 -3.25
N LYS A 135 12.87 13.61 -3.47
CA LYS A 135 13.14 15.06 -3.61
C LYS A 135 13.46 15.77 -2.29
N THR A 136 13.14 15.14 -1.18
CA THR A 136 13.43 15.63 0.19
C THR A 136 14.56 14.84 0.87
N ASP A 137 15.36 14.11 0.10
CA ASP A 137 16.48 13.26 0.55
C ASP A 137 16.12 12.18 1.59
N ARG A 138 14.83 11.83 1.70
CA ARG A 138 14.31 10.76 2.57
C ARG A 138 14.32 9.42 1.83
N PHE A 139 15.51 8.95 1.44
CA PHE A 139 15.66 7.77 0.57
C PHE A 139 15.12 6.47 1.17
N ALA A 140 15.27 6.26 2.49
CA ALA A 140 14.74 5.08 3.18
C ALA A 140 13.19 5.03 3.14
N ALA A 141 12.53 6.18 3.26
CA ALA A 141 11.07 6.27 3.15
C ALA A 141 10.62 6.09 1.69
N ALA A 142 11.38 6.61 0.72
CA ALA A 142 11.13 6.38 -0.70
C ALA A 142 11.19 4.89 -1.06
N ALA A 143 12.22 4.18 -0.58
CA ALA A 143 12.37 2.74 -0.80
C ALA A 143 11.19 1.95 -0.21
N GLN A 144 10.83 2.21 1.06
CA GLN A 144 9.69 1.56 1.71
C GLN A 144 8.37 1.80 0.97
N THR A 145 8.18 2.99 0.40
CA THR A 145 6.98 3.33 -0.36
C THR A 145 6.94 2.56 -1.70
N LEU A 146 8.08 2.39 -2.36
CA LEU A 146 8.19 1.60 -3.59
C LEU A 146 8.03 0.10 -3.34
N ASP A 147 8.54 -0.41 -2.21
CA ASP A 147 8.32 -1.79 -1.78
C ASP A 147 6.84 -2.04 -1.47
N ALA A 148 6.18 -1.11 -0.79
CA ALA A 148 4.75 -1.16 -0.54
C ALA A 148 3.97 -1.17 -1.86
N LEU A 149 4.38 -0.36 -2.84
CA LEU A 149 3.78 -0.36 -4.18
C LEU A 149 3.99 -1.68 -4.92
N ALA A 150 5.18 -2.27 -4.84
CA ALA A 150 5.50 -3.56 -5.47
C ALA A 150 4.70 -4.73 -4.87
N ALA A 151 4.30 -4.63 -3.59
CA ALA A 151 3.45 -5.62 -2.94
C ALA A 151 1.97 -5.55 -3.37
N LEU A 152 1.56 -4.50 -4.11
CA LEU A 152 0.19 -4.32 -4.58
C LEU A 152 0.00 -4.87 -5.99
N GLU A 153 -1.06 -5.65 -6.19
CA GLU A 153 -1.49 -6.10 -7.53
C GLU A 153 -1.81 -4.91 -8.47
N THR A 154 -2.26 -3.78 -7.92
CA THR A 154 -2.49 -2.55 -8.69
C THR A 154 -1.17 -1.86 -9.10
N GLY A 155 -0.07 -2.15 -8.39
CA GLY A 155 1.27 -1.65 -8.71
C GLY A 155 1.86 -2.28 -9.97
N ASP A 156 1.41 -3.48 -10.37
CA ASP A 156 1.89 -4.15 -11.60
C ASP A 156 1.61 -3.34 -12.86
N ALA A 157 0.47 -2.62 -12.91
CA ALA A 157 0.16 -1.75 -14.04
C ALA A 157 1.15 -0.57 -14.19
N TRP A 158 1.85 -0.22 -13.11
CA TRP A 158 2.80 0.89 -13.00
C TRP A 158 4.25 0.39 -12.87
N TRP A 159 4.52 -0.85 -13.30
CA TRP A 159 5.84 -1.47 -13.15
C TRP A 159 6.96 -0.66 -13.78
N LEU A 160 6.69 0.00 -14.92
CA LEU A 160 7.67 0.78 -15.65
C LEU A 160 8.02 2.06 -14.88
N GLU A 161 7.01 2.79 -14.39
CA GLU A 161 7.21 4.00 -13.60
C GLU A 161 7.92 3.70 -12.28
N ARG A 162 7.55 2.58 -11.63
CA ARG A 162 8.24 2.09 -10.42
C ARG A 162 9.71 1.80 -10.70
N ASP A 163 10.02 1.02 -11.73
CA ASP A 163 11.39 0.65 -12.12
C ASP A 163 12.24 1.88 -12.49
N ILE A 164 11.63 2.88 -13.15
CA ILE A 164 12.29 4.17 -13.41
C ILE A 164 12.63 4.90 -12.10
N GLU A 165 11.70 4.94 -11.15
CA GLU A 165 11.92 5.65 -9.89
C GLU A 165 12.92 4.91 -8.99
N GLU A 166 12.89 3.58 -8.94
CA GLU A 166 13.89 2.75 -8.26
C GLU A 166 15.29 3.00 -8.80
N ARG A 167 15.45 3.07 -10.13
CA ARG A 167 16.75 3.40 -10.75
C ARG A 167 17.22 4.83 -10.44
N ARG A 168 16.31 5.78 -10.25
CA ARG A 168 16.67 7.15 -9.83
C ARG A 168 17.11 7.16 -8.38
N LEU A 169 16.37 6.46 -7.52
CA LEU A 169 16.68 6.33 -6.11
C LEU A 169 18.04 5.66 -5.90
N LYS A 170 18.27 4.53 -6.57
CA LYS A 170 19.54 3.79 -6.50
C LYS A 170 20.73 4.66 -6.90
N ARG A 171 20.64 5.37 -8.02
CA ARG A 171 21.72 6.29 -8.44
C ARG A 171 22.04 7.35 -7.40
N MET A 172 21.01 7.99 -6.81
CA MET A 172 21.22 9.01 -5.77
C MET A 172 21.86 8.43 -4.51
N VAL A 173 21.49 7.21 -4.12
CA VAL A 173 22.11 6.52 -2.97
C VAL A 173 23.55 6.13 -3.27
N ASP A 174 23.82 5.55 -4.45
CA ASP A 174 25.17 5.17 -4.88
C ASP A 174 26.09 6.41 -4.94
N ASP A 175 25.60 7.54 -5.46
CA ASP A 175 26.34 8.81 -5.53
C ASP A 175 26.67 9.37 -4.13
N LEU A 176 25.79 9.17 -3.14
CA LEU A 176 26.01 9.60 -1.75
C LEU A 176 27.03 8.71 -1.03
N VAL A 177 26.98 7.40 -1.28
CA VAL A 177 27.96 6.45 -0.73
C VAL A 177 29.35 6.75 -1.29
N ALA A 178 29.47 6.98 -2.60
CA ALA A 178 30.75 7.35 -3.22
C ALA A 178 31.34 8.64 -2.63
N GLN A 179 30.51 9.67 -2.40
CA GLN A 179 30.95 10.91 -1.76
C GLN A 179 31.44 10.70 -0.32
N GLN A 180 30.81 9.79 0.43
CA GLN A 180 31.25 9.44 1.79
C GLN A 180 32.61 8.74 1.78
N GLU A 181 32.80 7.76 0.89
CA GLU A 181 34.06 7.03 0.75
C GLU A 181 35.22 7.95 0.33
N ASP A 182 34.98 8.89 -0.59
CA ASP A 182 35.98 9.88 -1.00
C ASP A 182 36.37 10.81 0.17
N SER A 183 35.41 11.28 0.96
CA SER A 183 35.68 12.13 2.13
C SER A 183 36.43 11.41 3.25
N GLU A 184 36.14 10.13 3.51
CA GLU A 184 36.86 9.33 4.53
C GLU A 184 38.31 9.08 4.11
N THR A 185 38.57 8.89 2.81
CA THR A 185 39.91 8.66 2.27
C THR A 185 40.78 9.93 2.33
N GLU A 186 40.19 11.12 2.18
CA GLU A 186 40.88 12.40 2.33
C GLU A 186 41.21 12.73 3.79
N GLU A 187 40.28 12.49 4.73
CA GLU A 187 40.52 12.72 6.17
C GLU A 187 41.60 11.78 6.74
N GLU A 188 41.71 10.53 6.27
CA GLU A 188 42.74 9.59 6.71
C GLU A 188 44.14 9.94 6.15
N SER A 189 44.21 10.69 5.05
CA SER A 189 45.47 11.14 4.43
C SER A 189 45.99 12.48 5.00
N GLU A 190 45.18 13.26 5.71
CA GLU A 190 45.59 14.54 6.32
C GLU A 190 45.98 14.46 7.81
N SER A 191 45.96 13.27 8.44
CA SER A 191 46.52 13.08 9.78
C SER A 191 48.06 13.15 9.75
N PRO A 192 48.71 14.22 10.24
CA PRO A 192 50.15 14.38 10.10
C PRO A 192 50.85 13.49 11.14
N ALA A 193 51.70 12.61 10.63
CA ALA A 193 52.83 12.10 11.37
C ALA A 193 53.70 13.28 11.84
N ASP A 194 53.58 13.67 13.11
CA ASP A 194 54.68 14.26 13.90
C ASP A 194 54.31 14.36 15.39
N SER A 195 54.76 13.38 16.17
CA SER A 195 55.19 13.57 17.57
C SER A 195 55.90 12.30 18.06
N GLU A 196 57.08 12.00 17.51
CA GLU A 196 58.09 11.25 18.27
C GLU A 196 58.98 12.23 19.03
N GLY A 197 58.88 12.18 20.36
CA GLY A 197 59.63 13.02 21.30
C GLY A 197 59.72 12.36 22.66
N SER A 198 60.37 11.19 22.71
CA SER A 198 61.10 10.58 23.84
C SER A 198 60.91 11.17 25.24
N GLN A 199 60.42 10.33 26.18
CA GLN A 199 61.15 10.07 27.43
C GLN A 199 60.71 8.77 28.12
N THR A 200 61.72 7.96 28.38
CA THR A 200 61.76 6.72 29.17
C THR A 200 61.51 6.97 30.66
N ALA A 201 60.78 6.08 31.35
CA ALA A 201 61.31 5.23 32.45
C ALA A 201 60.22 4.66 33.38
N ASP A 202 60.42 3.38 33.69
CA ASP A 202 60.17 2.66 34.95
C ASP A 202 58.75 2.33 35.46
N ALA A 203 58.46 1.02 35.31
CA ALA A 203 58.28 0.05 36.39
C ALA A 203 57.14 0.21 37.43
N ALA A 204 56.23 -0.77 37.35
CA ALA A 204 55.68 -1.57 38.45
C ALA A 204 54.90 -0.84 39.57
N LYS A 205 53.63 -1.21 39.75
CA LYS A 205 53.20 -2.26 40.70
C LYS A 205 51.67 -2.28 40.83
N ALA A 206 51.16 -3.50 41.01
CA ALA A 206 49.79 -3.88 41.32
C ALA A 206 49.14 -3.09 42.46
N SER A 207 47.82 -2.93 42.40
CA SER A 207 46.84 -3.67 43.22
C SER A 207 45.45 -3.02 43.17
N SER A 208 44.43 -3.88 43.09
CA SER A 208 43.12 -3.86 43.80
C SER A 208 42.38 -2.51 43.95
N SER A 209 41.07 -2.37 43.81
CA SER A 209 39.91 -3.26 43.73
C SER A 209 38.69 -2.32 43.91
N THR A 210 37.50 -2.78 43.49
CA THR A 210 36.18 -2.30 44.00
C THR A 210 35.78 -0.92 43.45
N GLU A 211 34.58 -0.62 42.96
CA GLU A 211 33.20 -0.93 43.38
C GLU A 211 32.32 -0.52 42.17
N GLU A 212 31.54 -1.41 41.56
CA GLU A 212 30.10 -1.54 41.80
C GLU A 212 29.33 -0.21 41.74
N ASN A 213 28.72 0.13 40.58
CA ASN A 213 27.30 0.47 40.51
C ASN A 213 26.79 0.74 39.08
N ARG A 214 25.70 0.06 38.71
CA ARG A 214 24.74 0.39 37.65
C ARG A 214 23.38 -0.15 38.15
N PRO A 215 22.22 0.35 37.72
CA PRO A 215 21.77 1.67 37.28
C PRO A 215 20.72 2.24 38.26
N SER A 216 20.35 3.51 38.14
CA SER A 216 19.11 4.02 38.77
C SER A 216 18.37 4.93 37.82
N ASP A 217 17.45 4.30 37.09
CA ASP A 217 16.20 4.90 36.64
C ASP A 217 15.33 5.13 37.89
N PRO A 218 14.59 6.24 37.99
CA PRO A 218 13.30 6.15 38.64
C PRO A 218 12.19 6.78 37.80
N THR A 219 11.26 5.89 37.49
CA THR A 219 9.86 6.15 37.20
C THR A 219 9.23 7.12 38.21
N ALA A 220 8.52 8.12 37.70
CA ALA A 220 7.41 8.82 38.37
C ALA A 220 6.42 9.14 37.24
N GLU A 221 5.29 8.46 37.05
CA GLU A 221 4.14 8.29 37.94
C GLU A 221 3.71 9.59 38.63
N VAL A 222 2.90 10.38 37.89
CA VAL A 222 1.91 11.29 38.48
C VAL A 222 0.59 11.07 37.76
N ALA A 223 -0.37 10.62 38.54
CA ALA A 223 -1.77 10.44 38.22
C ALA A 223 -2.48 11.77 37.93
N GLU A 224 -3.65 11.67 37.29
CA GLU A 224 -4.93 12.17 37.81
C GLU A 224 -5.83 12.69 36.67
N SER A 225 -6.84 11.89 36.35
CA SER A 225 -8.06 12.35 35.67
C SER A 225 -8.92 13.12 36.66
N PRO A 226 -9.78 14.05 36.20
CA PRO A 226 -11.20 13.77 36.38
C PRO A 226 -12.08 14.07 35.17
N GLN A 227 -13.02 13.15 34.95
CA GLN A 227 -14.28 13.34 34.22
C GLN A 227 -15.12 14.46 34.86
N MET A 228 -15.82 15.25 34.03
CA MET A 228 -17.21 15.71 34.22
C MET A 228 -17.58 16.73 33.12
N ALA A 229 -18.60 16.43 32.32
CA ALA A 229 -19.72 17.35 32.01
C ALA A 229 -20.60 16.79 30.88
N THR A 230 -21.68 16.16 31.30
CA THR A 230 -22.95 15.97 30.58
C THR A 230 -23.65 17.32 30.31
N ALA A 231 -24.17 17.52 29.10
CA ALA A 231 -25.38 18.33 28.79
C ALA A 231 -25.73 18.09 27.30
N GLU A 232 -26.68 17.21 26.97
CA GLU A 232 -28.11 17.51 26.78
C GLU A 232 -28.41 18.90 26.20
N GLY A 233 -28.99 18.93 25.00
CA GLY A 233 -29.46 20.12 24.32
C GLY A 233 -30.30 19.80 23.09
N LYS A 234 -31.51 19.27 23.30
CA LYS A 234 -32.56 19.07 22.30
C LYS A 234 -33.61 20.17 22.48
N SER A 235 -33.70 21.11 21.53
CA SER A 235 -34.93 21.87 21.19
C SER A 235 -34.65 22.96 20.15
N SER A 236 -35.07 22.72 18.91
CA SER A 236 -36.04 23.53 18.14
C SER A 236 -36.07 23.04 16.69
#